data_AF-A0A1S1SZH5-F1
#
_entry.id   AF-A0A1S1SZH5-F1
#
_cell.length_a   1.000
_cell.length_b   1.000
_cell.length_c   1.000
_cell.angle_alpha   90.00
_cell.angle_beta   90.00
_cell.angle_gamma   90.00
#
_symmetry.space_group_name_H-M   'P 1'
#
loop_
_entity.id
_entity.type
_entity.pdbx_description
1 polymer ?
#
loop_
_entity_poly.entity_id
_entity_poly.type
_entity_poly.pdbx_seq_one_letter_code
_entity_poly.pdbx_strand_id
1 'polypeptide(L)'
;MRKFWRRISYYRHRSELWTLRLAMQVPLFAMIPIGMLNGFWWFIAALPLCLIFFMTECIAHFGALGRFGAGALLLLEIPALLVVFVLVTPWFYGWYGIAGSLVFGRHTTAKAKEKALEEAINAYRAQAVIGG
;
A
#
# COMPACT_ATOMS: atom_id res chain seq x y z
N MET A 1 13.11 13.94 -8.03
CA MET A 1 12.14 12.86 -7.66
C MET A 1 12.34 12.28 -6.25
N ARG A 2 13.57 12.10 -5.75
CA ARG A 2 13.84 11.48 -4.42
C ARG A 2 13.15 12.19 -3.24
N LYS A 3 13.07 13.53 -3.25
CA LYS A 3 12.35 14.33 -2.22
C LYS A 3 10.83 14.08 -2.23
N PHE A 4 10.22 13.88 -3.39
CA PHE A 4 8.79 13.62 -3.54
C PHE A 4 8.41 12.23 -3.01
N TRP A 5 9.16 11.20 -3.43
CA TRP A 5 9.01 9.83 -2.92
C TRP A 5 9.18 9.77 -1.39
N ARG A 6 10.20 10.46 -0.87
CA ARG A 6 10.40 10.64 0.57
C ARG A 6 9.18 11.23 1.28
N ARG A 7 8.58 12.27 0.70
CA ARG A 7 7.38 12.91 1.25
C ARG A 7 6.18 11.96 1.27
N ILE A 8 5.97 11.18 0.20
CA ILE A 8 4.91 10.16 0.15
C ILE A 8 5.13 9.11 1.24
N SER A 9 6.34 8.56 1.36
CA SER A 9 6.68 7.57 2.39
C SER A 9 6.48 8.12 3.81
N TYR A 10 6.77 9.41 4.04
CA TYR A 10 6.50 10.06 5.32
C TYR A 10 5.01 10.11 5.66
N TYR A 11 4.17 10.57 4.71
CA TYR A 11 2.72 10.62 4.94
C TYR A 11 2.12 9.21 5.10
N ARG A 12 2.68 8.21 4.39
CA ARG A 12 2.32 6.81 4.56
C ARG A 12 2.62 6.28 5.96
N HIS A 13 3.86 6.44 6.44
CA HIS A 13 4.19 5.98 7.79
C HIS A 13 3.37 6.71 8.86
N ARG A 14 3.05 7.99 8.64
CA ARG A 14 2.23 8.77 9.57
C ARG A 14 0.77 8.29 9.60
N SER A 15 0.17 7.97 8.45
CA SER A 15 -1.18 7.41 8.42
C SER A 15 -1.21 6.01 9.00
N GLU A 16 -0.24 5.16 8.66
CA GLU A 16 -0.03 3.83 9.27
C GLU A 16 0.06 3.88 10.79
N LEU A 17 0.85 4.82 11.35
CA LEU A 17 0.98 5.01 12.79
C LEU A 17 -0.34 5.45 13.45
N TRP A 18 -1.05 6.39 12.83
CA TRP A 18 -2.32 6.88 13.36
C TRP A 18 -3.38 5.78 13.41
N THR A 19 -3.51 5.03 12.32
CA THR A 19 -4.43 3.89 12.22
C THR A 19 -4.09 2.79 13.22
N LEU A 20 -2.79 2.49 13.39
CA LEU A 20 -2.34 1.49 14.35
C LEU A 20 -2.67 1.90 15.80
N ARG A 21 -2.46 3.17 16.16
CA ARG A 21 -2.84 3.69 17.48
C ARG A 21 -4.35 3.65 17.71
N LEU A 22 -5.13 4.00 16.69
CA LEU A 22 -6.59 3.88 16.73
C LEU A 22 -7.03 2.43 16.92
N ALA A 23 -6.41 1.49 16.21
CA ALA A 23 -6.66 0.06 16.34
C ALA A 23 -6.27 -0.49 17.72
N MET A 24 -5.23 0.06 18.37
CA MET A 24 -4.83 -0.32 19.72
C MET A 24 -5.78 0.20 20.81
N GLN A 25 -6.41 1.35 20.59
CA GLN A 25 -7.42 1.89 21.52
C GLN A 25 -8.69 1.03 21.54
N VAL A 26 -9.07 0.48 20.38
CA VAL A 26 -10.29 -0.31 20.23
C VAL A 26 -10.00 -1.63 19.51
N PRO A 27 -9.41 -2.62 20.21
CA PRO A 27 -8.89 -3.85 19.59
C PRO A 27 -9.97 -4.70 18.91
N LEU A 28 -11.20 -4.71 19.43
CA LEU A 28 -12.34 -5.39 18.81
C LEU A 28 -12.66 -4.87 17.40
N PHE A 29 -12.44 -3.58 17.16
CA PHE A 29 -12.67 -2.94 15.88
C PHE A 29 -11.39 -2.74 15.08
N ALA A 30 -10.24 -3.28 15.51
CA ALA A 30 -8.92 -3.09 14.88
C ALA A 30 -8.89 -3.45 13.38
N MET A 31 -9.73 -4.40 12.95
CA MET A 31 -9.83 -4.77 11.53
C MET A 31 -10.39 -3.66 10.64
N ILE A 32 -11.28 -2.80 11.14
CA ILE A 32 -11.91 -1.73 10.33
C ILE A 32 -10.89 -0.66 9.93
N PRO A 33 -10.18 0.02 10.87
CA PRO A 33 -9.25 1.08 10.50
C PRO A 33 -8.06 0.51 9.73
N ILE A 34 -7.55 -0.68 10.10
CA ILE A 34 -6.46 -1.34 9.38
C ILE A 34 -6.91 -1.71 7.96
N GLY A 35 -8.10 -2.27 7.80
CA GLY A 35 -8.68 -2.62 6.49
C GLY A 35 -8.89 -1.39 5.61
N MET A 36 -9.45 -0.30 6.14
CA MET A 36 -9.63 0.96 5.41
C MET A 36 -8.31 1.55 4.92
N LEU A 37 -7.29 1.62 5.79
CA LEU A 37 -5.97 2.13 5.42
C LEU A 37 -5.32 1.25 4.34
N ASN A 38 -5.37 -0.06 4.53
CA ASN A 38 -4.77 -1.03 3.62
C ASN A 38 -5.47 -0.98 2.24
N GLY A 39 -6.80 -0.91 2.24
CA GLY A 39 -7.61 -0.71 1.03
C GLY A 39 -7.27 0.60 0.32
N PHE A 40 -7.18 1.72 1.05
CA PHE A 40 -6.80 3.02 0.48
C PHE A 40 -5.44 2.97 -0.24
N TRP A 41 -4.41 2.40 0.41
CA TRP A 41 -3.09 2.26 -0.21
C TRP A 41 -3.09 1.27 -1.38
N TRP A 42 -3.92 0.23 -1.31
CA TRP A 42 -4.09 -0.74 -2.39
C TRP A 42 -4.72 -0.08 -3.63
N PHE A 43 -5.76 0.73 -3.47
CA PHE A 43 -6.34 1.52 -4.57
C PHE A 43 -5.31 2.46 -5.20
N ILE A 44 -4.49 3.14 -4.38
CA ILE A 44 -3.43 4.02 -4.89
C ILE A 44 -2.36 3.22 -5.66
N ALA A 45 -1.97 2.04 -5.17
CA ALA A 45 -1.00 1.19 -5.84
C ALA A 45 -1.55 0.56 -7.13
N ALA A 46 -2.87 0.32 -7.20
CA ALA A 46 -3.55 -0.24 -8.35
C ALA A 46 -3.89 0.80 -9.44
N LEU A 47 -3.96 2.09 -9.10
CA LEU A 47 -4.29 3.17 -10.06
C LEU A 47 -3.48 3.13 -11.37
N PRO A 48 -2.14 2.97 -11.37
CA PRO A 48 -1.36 2.90 -12.60
C PRO A 48 -1.74 1.69 -13.47
N LEU A 49 -2.05 0.55 -12.85
CA LEU A 49 -2.49 -0.65 -13.56
C LEU A 49 -3.88 -0.46 -14.17
N CYS A 50 -4.81 0.14 -13.44
CA CYS A 50 -6.13 0.48 -13.97
C CYS A 50 -6.04 1.44 -15.17
N LEU A 51 -5.10 2.39 -15.13
CA LEU A 51 -4.88 3.34 -16.22
C LEU A 51 -4.29 2.66 -17.45
N ILE A 52 -3.30 1.77 -17.27
CA ILE A 52 -2.73 0.98 -18.36
C ILE A 52 -3.83 0.11 -18.99
N PHE A 53 -4.57 -0.64 -18.18
CA PHE A 53 -5.67 -1.47 -18.64
C PHE A 53 -6.71 -0.67 -19.44
N PHE A 54 -7.14 0.49 -18.93
CA PHE A 54 -8.09 1.36 -19.61
C PHE A 54 -7.54 1.89 -20.95
N MET A 55 -6.24 2.22 -21.01
CA MET A 55 -5.60 2.66 -22.25
C MET A 55 -5.49 1.50 -23.25
N THR A 56 -5.15 0.29 -22.80
CA THR A 56 -5.09 -0.92 -23.63
C THR A 56 -6.47 -1.23 -24.21
N GLU A 57 -7.53 -1.15 -23.41
CA GLU A 57 -8.92 -1.31 -23.87
C GLU A 57 -9.33 -0.19 -24.85
N CYS A 58 -8.98 1.07 -24.59
CA CYS A 58 -9.25 2.17 -25.53
C CYS A 58 -8.56 1.95 -26.89
N ILE A 59 -7.30 1.51 -26.89
CA ILE A 59 -6.55 1.20 -28.10
C ILE A 59 -7.13 -0.03 -28.82
N ALA A 60 -7.60 -1.02 -28.06
CA ALA A 60 -8.25 -2.22 -28.59
C ALA A 60 -9.57 -1.89 -29.31
N HIS A 61 -10.35 -0.98 -28.74
CA HIS A 61 -11.70 -0.65 -29.20
C HIS A 61 -11.74 0.46 -30.26
N PHE A 62 -10.82 1.44 -30.18
CA PHE A 62 -10.77 2.60 -31.08
C PHE A 62 -9.56 2.61 -32.04
N GLY A 63 -8.54 1.78 -31.78
CA GLY A 63 -7.33 1.71 -32.60
C GLY A 63 -7.33 0.61 -33.65
N ALA A 64 -6.45 0.73 -34.64
CA ALA A 64 -6.30 -0.23 -35.74
C ALA A 64 -5.73 -1.61 -35.31
N LEU A 65 -5.37 -1.78 -34.04
CA LEU A 65 -4.70 -2.98 -33.52
C LEU A 65 -5.62 -4.20 -33.42
N GLY A 66 -6.94 -4.00 -33.43
CA GLY A 66 -7.95 -5.04 -33.30
C GLY A 66 -7.87 -5.81 -31.96
N ARG A 67 -8.87 -6.66 -31.70
CA ARG A 67 -8.96 -7.46 -30.46
C ARG A 67 -7.76 -8.40 -30.24
N PHE A 68 -7.11 -8.84 -31.31
CA PHE A 68 -5.94 -9.74 -31.24
C PHE A 68 -4.67 -9.04 -30.74
N GLY A 69 -4.39 -7.81 -31.20
CA GLY A 69 -3.24 -7.04 -30.72
C GLY A 69 -3.39 -6.63 -29.25
N ALA A 70 -4.61 -6.32 -28.83
CA ALA A 70 -4.94 -6.03 -27.44
C ALA A 70 -4.80 -7.25 -26.52
N GLY A 71 -5.22 -8.44 -26.98
CA GLY A 71 -5.03 -9.69 -26.23
C GLY A 71 -3.56 -10.04 -25.97
N ALA A 72 -2.67 -9.74 -26.93
CA ALA A 72 -1.23 -9.94 -26.75
C ALA A 72 -0.61 -8.98 -25.72
N LEU A 73 -1.10 -7.73 -25.67
CA LEU A 73 -0.70 -6.74 -24.65
C LEU A 73 -1.18 -7.17 -23.25
N LEU A 74 -2.42 -7.64 -23.13
CA LEU A 74 -2.95 -8.17 -21.86
C LEU A 74 -2.14 -9.36 -21.33
N LEU A 75 -1.68 -10.24 -22.22
CA LEU A 75 -0.78 -11.35 -21.85
C LEU A 75 0.56 -10.87 -21.28
N LEU A 76 1.06 -9.72 -21.74
CA LEU A 76 2.26 -9.08 -21.21
C LEU A 76 1.99 -8.37 -19.86
N GLU A 77 0.75 -7.94 -19.62
CA GLU A 77 0.33 -7.28 -18.38
C GLU A 77 0.12 -8.27 -17.22
N ILE A 78 -0.20 -9.54 -17.50
CA ILE A 78 -0.39 -10.60 -16.48
C ILE A 78 0.87 -10.78 -15.59
N PRO A 79 2.10 -10.92 -16.15
CA PRO A 79 3.32 -10.96 -15.34
C PRO A 79 3.50 -9.73 -14.44
N ALA A 80 3.17 -8.54 -14.94
CA ALA A 80 3.30 -7.30 -14.16
C ALA A 80 2.32 -7.27 -12.98
N LEU A 81 1.07 -7.69 -13.21
CA LEU A 81 0.07 -7.87 -12.16
C LEU A 81 0.53 -8.89 -11.12
N LEU A 82 1.11 -10.00 -11.56
CA LEU A 82 1.58 -11.07 -10.68
C LEU A 82 2.74 -10.61 -9.80
N VAL A 83 3.69 -9.83 -10.34
CA VAL A 83 4.78 -9.21 -9.56
C VAL A 83 4.23 -8.23 -8.53
N VAL A 84 3.27 -7.38 -8.90
CA VAL A 84 2.62 -6.47 -7.96
C VAL A 84 1.90 -7.23 -6.86
N PHE A 85 1.18 -8.30 -7.21
CA PHE A 85 0.50 -9.14 -6.23
C PHE A 85 1.52 -9.75 -5.26
N VAL A 86 2.53 -10.46 -5.74
CA VAL A 86 3.54 -11.11 -4.90
C VAL A 86 4.28 -10.14 -3.97
N LEU A 87 4.53 -8.90 -4.40
CA LEU A 87 5.18 -7.90 -3.55
C LEU A 87 4.24 -7.26 -2.52
N VAL A 88 2.96 -7.07 -2.88
CA VAL A 88 1.98 -6.38 -2.03
C VAL A 88 1.32 -7.35 -1.04
N THR A 89 1.17 -8.62 -1.40
CA THR A 89 0.51 -9.66 -0.61
C THR A 89 1.12 -9.86 0.77
N PRO A 90 2.46 -9.99 0.94
CA PRO A 90 3.08 -10.13 2.27
C PRO A 90 2.84 -8.91 3.16
N TRP A 91 2.87 -7.71 2.57
CA TRP A 91 2.59 -6.47 3.29
C TRP A 91 1.13 -6.40 3.74
N PHE A 92 0.20 -6.75 2.85
CA PHE A 92 -1.24 -6.79 3.12
C PHE A 92 -1.56 -7.76 4.26
N TYR A 93 -1.12 -9.02 4.16
CA TYR A 93 -1.36 -10.03 5.20
C TYR A 93 -0.66 -9.70 6.52
N GLY A 94 0.49 -9.03 6.50
CA GLY A 94 1.16 -8.56 7.71
C GLY A 94 0.28 -7.64 8.56
N TRP A 95 -0.49 -6.74 7.92
CA TRP A 95 -1.43 -5.87 8.62
C TRP A 95 -2.63 -6.61 9.19
N TYR A 96 -3.18 -7.58 8.46
CA TYR A 96 -4.26 -8.44 8.99
C TYR A 96 -3.78 -9.33 10.15
N GLY A 97 -2.52 -9.79 10.11
CA GLY A 97 -1.91 -10.52 11.22
C GLY A 97 -1.82 -9.65 12.49
N ILE A 98 -1.46 -8.37 12.35
CA ILE A 98 -1.46 -7.41 13.47
C ILE A 98 -2.88 -7.12 13.96
N ALA A 99 -3.84 -6.93 13.05
CA ALA A 99 -5.25 -6.73 13.41
C ALA A 99 -5.80 -7.94 14.18
N GLY A 100 -5.56 -9.15 13.69
CA GLY A 100 -5.95 -10.39 14.34
C GLY A 100 -5.31 -10.53 15.72
N SER A 101 -4.01 -10.28 15.84
CA SER A 101 -3.34 -10.36 17.14
C SER A 101 -3.91 -9.35 18.14
N LEU A 102 -4.28 -8.14 17.70
CA LEU A 102 -4.93 -7.13 18.54
C LEU A 102 -6.31 -7.59 19.02
N VAL A 103 -7.13 -8.18 18.13
CA VAL A 103 -8.44 -8.75 18.50
C VAL A 103 -8.29 -9.84 19.57
N PHE A 104 -7.23 -10.66 19.50
CA PHE A 104 -6.90 -11.67 20.51
C PHE A 104 -6.16 -11.11 21.74
N GLY A 105 -6.07 -9.79 21.92
CA GLY A 105 -5.44 -9.15 23.08
C GLY A 105 -3.91 -9.16 23.08
N ARG A 106 -3.27 -9.57 21.98
CA ARG A 106 -1.82 -9.60 21.82
C ARG A 106 -1.34 -8.31 21.16
N HIS A 107 -0.82 -7.41 21.99
CA HIS A 107 -0.31 -6.09 21.55
C HIS A 107 1.18 -6.09 21.17
N THR A 108 1.92 -7.19 21.32
CA THR A 108 3.38 -7.23 21.14
C THR A 108 3.82 -6.89 19.71
N THR A 109 3.17 -7.48 18.72
CA THR A 109 3.39 -7.25 17.29
C THR A 109 2.99 -5.83 16.88
N ALA A 110 1.87 -5.34 17.40
CA ALA A 110 1.42 -3.97 17.18
C ALA A 110 2.42 -2.96 17.75
N LYS A 111 2.87 -3.12 19.00
CA LYS A 111 3.87 -2.24 19.63
C LYS A 111 5.23 -2.27 18.92
N ALA A 112 5.67 -3.46 18.46
CA ALA A 112 6.87 -3.57 17.66
C ALA A 112 6.76 -2.79 16.34
N LYS A 113 5.60 -2.87 15.69
CA LYS A 113 5.31 -2.11 14.45
C LYS A 113 5.23 -0.61 14.72
N GLU A 114 4.59 -0.20 15.83
CA GLU A 114 4.53 1.21 16.26
C GLU A 114 5.93 1.79 16.41
N LYS A 115 6.80 1.12 17.18
CA LYS A 115 8.18 1.57 17.41
C LYS A 115 8.97 1.70 16.10
N ALA A 116 8.86 0.71 15.21
CA ALA A 116 9.52 0.76 13.91
C ALA A 116 9.04 1.95 13.05
N LEU A 117 7.74 2.26 13.07
CA LEU A 117 7.17 3.41 12.36
C LEU A 117 7.62 4.74 12.97
N GLU A 118 7.66 4.84 14.30
CA GLU A 118 8.16 6.03 14.99
C GLU A 118 9.64 6.29 14.68
N GLU A 119 10.48 5.25 14.72
CA GLU A 119 11.90 5.34 14.35
C GLU A 119 12.06 5.80 12.90
N ALA A 120 11.27 5.26 11.96
CA ALA A 120 11.31 5.67 10.56
C ALA A 120 10.88 7.14 10.36
N ILE A 121 9.85 7.60 11.09
CA ILE A 121 9.39 8.99 11.06
C ILE A 121 10.44 9.93 11.69
N ASN A 122 11.06 9.51 12.79
CA ASN A 122 12.09 10.30 13.47
C ASN A 122 13.35 10.42 12.62
N ALA A 123 13.79 9.34 11.97
CA ALA A 123 14.90 9.36 11.01
C ALA A 123 14.62 10.33 9.84
N TYR A 124 13.38 10.36 9.35
CA TYR A 124 12.95 11.32 8.34
C TYR A 124 13.08 12.77 8.82
N ARG A 125 12.58 13.06 10.03
CA ARG A 125 12.64 14.40 10.63
C ARG A 125 14.07 14.85 10.87
N ALA A 126 14.93 13.97 11.40
CA ALA A 126 16.34 14.26 11.61
C ALA A 126 17.06 14.61 10.29
N GLN A 127 16.81 13.85 9.22
CA GLN A 127 17.37 14.16 7.89
C GLN A 127 16.79 15.44 7.28
N ALA A 128 15.53 15.77 7.56
CA ALA A 128 14.91 17.01 7.09
C ALA A 128 15.46 18.26 7.79
N VAL A 129 15.91 18.14 9.04
CA VAL A 129 16.56 19.22 9.80
C VAL A 129 18.02 19.43 9.37
N ILE A 130 18.74 18.36 9.02
CA ILE A 130 20.16 18.44 8.62
C ILE A 130 20.33 18.90 7.15
N GLY A 131 19.34 18.68 6.29
CA GLY A 131 19.39 19.01 4.86
C GLY A 131 18.57 20.24 4.45
N GLY A 132 18.19 21.09 5.41
CA GLY A 132 17.43 22.32 5.22
C GLY A 132 18.32 23.55 5.18
#